data_AF-A0A519QWR0-F1
#
_entry.id   AF-A0A519QWR0-F1
#
_cell.length_a   1.000
_cell.length_b   1.000
_cell.length_c   1.000
_cell.angle_alpha   90.00
_cell.angle_beta   90.00
_cell.angle_gamma   90.00
#
_symmetry.space_group_name_H-M   'P 1'
#
loop_
_entity.id
_entity.type
_entity.pdbx_description
1 polymer ?
#
loop_
_entity_poly.entity_id
_entity_poly.type
_entity_poly.pdbx_seq_one_letter_code
_entity_poly.pdbx_strand_id
1 'polypeptide(L)'
;MRLWSTLGAIALCVLASSAQAEANGAWRVNGAIAGRTFVLDCQFNGASGACVDVEGRKSHPLTSLSSTGDQVAWSFKTKVAIMSVTLSFAGRVAGNRITGTMRAAGRSGTFNAVRR
;
A
#
# COMPACT_ATOMS: atom_id res chain seq x y z
N MET A 1 -43.14 -18.16 -41.37
CA MET A 1 -42.04 -18.68 -40.54
C MET A 1 -40.78 -17.87 -40.83
N ARG A 2 -40.43 -16.91 -39.97
CA ARG A 2 -39.15 -16.19 -40.02
C ARG A 2 -38.65 -16.09 -38.58
N LEU A 3 -37.72 -16.97 -38.24
CA LEU A 3 -37.11 -17.04 -36.91
C LEU A 3 -36.23 -15.82 -36.69
N TRP A 4 -36.55 -15.06 -35.64
CA TRP A 4 -35.67 -14.04 -35.07
C TRP A 4 -34.57 -14.74 -34.26
N SER A 5 -33.32 -14.59 -34.71
CA SER A 5 -32.13 -15.03 -33.97
C SER A 5 -31.57 -13.85 -33.17
N THR A 6 -32.06 -13.67 -31.95
CA THR A 6 -31.45 -12.76 -30.96
C THR A 6 -30.22 -13.44 -30.35
N LEU A 7 -29.04 -13.13 -30.88
CA LEU A 7 -27.76 -13.45 -30.25
C LEU A 7 -27.57 -12.55 -29.02
N GLY A 8 -27.68 -13.16 -27.83
CA GLY A 8 -27.42 -12.53 -26.55
C GLY A 8 -25.93 -12.21 -26.38
N ALA A 9 -25.60 -10.93 -26.27
CA ALA A 9 -24.30 -10.47 -25.85
C ALA A 9 -24.15 -10.70 -24.33
N ILE A 10 -23.31 -11.66 -23.94
CA ILE A 10 -22.94 -11.89 -22.55
C ILE A 10 -21.99 -10.75 -22.15
N ALA A 11 -22.51 -9.79 -21.37
CA ALA A 11 -21.74 -8.72 -20.77
C ALA A 11 -20.87 -9.29 -19.64
N LEU A 12 -19.59 -9.52 -19.94
CA LEU A 12 -18.54 -9.76 -18.95
C LEU A 12 -18.24 -8.44 -18.22
N CYS A 13 -19.02 -8.12 -17.20
CA CYS A 13 -18.66 -7.10 -16.21
C CYS A 13 -17.47 -7.62 -15.39
N VAL A 14 -16.25 -7.44 -15.89
CA VAL A 14 -15.04 -7.56 -15.09
C VAL A 14 -15.11 -6.46 -14.04
N LEU A 15 -15.44 -6.86 -12.81
CA LEU A 15 -15.34 -6.04 -11.60
C LEU A 15 -13.90 -5.53 -11.50
N ALA A 16 -13.66 -4.32 -11.98
CA ALA A 16 -12.51 -3.54 -11.60
C ALA A 16 -12.70 -3.15 -10.12
N SER A 17 -12.52 -4.12 -9.23
CA SER A 17 -12.35 -3.86 -7.80
C SER A 17 -11.26 -2.82 -7.70
N SER A 18 -11.64 -1.64 -7.23
CA SER A 18 -10.73 -0.52 -7.16
C SER A 18 -9.60 -0.92 -6.23
N ALA A 19 -8.42 -1.09 -6.79
CA ALA A 19 -7.11 -1.15 -6.11
C ALA A 19 -7.03 -0.38 -4.79
N GLN A 20 -7.66 0.79 -4.80
CA GLN A 20 -7.72 1.70 -3.68
C GLN A 20 -8.61 1.23 -2.54
N ALA A 21 -9.73 0.58 -2.84
CA ALA A 21 -10.54 -0.09 -1.83
C ALA A 21 -9.77 -1.23 -1.15
N GLU A 22 -8.95 -1.97 -1.91
CA GLU A 22 -8.12 -3.02 -1.34
C GLU A 22 -6.94 -2.47 -0.52
N ALA A 23 -6.37 -1.32 -0.89
CA ALA A 23 -5.33 -0.70 -0.07
C ALA A 23 -5.90 -0.07 1.21
N ASN A 24 -7.13 0.46 1.20
CA ASN A 24 -7.71 1.12 2.38
C ASN A 24 -7.80 0.21 3.61
N GLY A 25 -7.66 0.81 4.79
CA GLY A 25 -7.77 0.13 6.09
C GLY A 25 -6.49 0.18 6.93
N ALA A 26 -6.49 -0.61 8.01
CA ALA A 26 -5.39 -0.72 8.95
C ALA A 26 -4.41 -1.83 8.53
N TRP A 27 -3.11 -1.55 8.61
CA TRP A 27 -2.04 -2.44 8.19
C TRP A 27 -0.90 -2.41 9.19
N ARG A 28 -0.45 -3.57 9.66
CA ARG A 28 0.83 -3.69 10.36
C ARG A 28 1.92 -4.00 9.36
N VAL A 29 2.82 -3.03 9.14
CA VAL A 29 3.95 -3.11 8.22
C VAL A 29 5.20 -3.52 8.99
N ASN A 30 5.83 -4.62 8.60
CA ASN A 30 7.14 -5.04 9.07
C ASN A 30 8.14 -4.81 7.95
N GLY A 31 9.12 -3.94 8.16
CA GLY A 31 10.12 -3.58 7.17
C GLY A 31 11.53 -3.90 7.63
N ALA A 32 12.42 -4.13 6.67
CA ALA A 32 13.85 -4.28 6.89
C ALA A 32 14.62 -3.48 5.85
N ILE A 33 15.52 -2.60 6.30
CA ILE A 33 16.37 -1.79 5.43
C ILE A 33 17.79 -1.71 5.99
N ALA A 34 18.78 -2.06 5.17
CA ALA A 34 20.20 -2.05 5.55
C ALA A 34 20.49 -2.78 6.88
N GLY A 35 19.87 -3.96 7.07
CA GLY A 35 20.03 -4.79 8.27
C GLY A 35 19.26 -4.33 9.51
N ARG A 36 18.49 -3.23 9.43
CA ARG A 36 17.64 -2.76 10.53
C ARG A 36 16.18 -3.09 10.25
N THR A 37 15.51 -3.68 11.22
CA THR A 37 14.07 -3.95 11.20
C THR A 37 13.30 -2.84 11.88
N PHE A 38 12.05 -2.65 11.48
CA PHE A 38 11.10 -1.75 12.14
C PHE A 38 9.67 -2.23 11.92
N VAL A 39 8.76 -1.74 12.76
CA VAL A 39 7.33 -2.04 12.65
C VAL A 39 6.53 -0.74 12.65
N LEU A 40 5.60 -0.62 11.71
CA LEU A 40 4.64 0.49 11.64
C LEU A 40 3.21 -0.06 11.72
N ASP A 41 2.33 0.66 12.40
CA ASP A 41 0.89 0.54 12.20
C ASP A 41 0.43 1.67 11.27
N CYS A 42 0.00 1.33 10.06
CA CYS A 42 -0.46 2.27 9.05
C CYS A 42 -1.99 2.23 8.91
N GLN A 43 -2.61 3.39 8.75
CA GLN A 43 -4.02 3.55 8.41
C GLN A 43 -4.12 4.28 7.07
N PHE A 44 -4.75 3.64 6.09
CA PHE A 44 -4.98 4.19 4.74
C PHE A 44 -6.46 4.52 4.55
N ASN A 45 -6.74 5.77 4.16
CA ASN A 45 -8.07 6.32 3.97
C ASN A 45 -8.11 7.09 2.63
N GLY A 46 -8.47 6.38 1.56
CA GLY A 46 -8.53 6.93 0.20
C GLY A 46 -7.14 7.27 -0.33
N ALA A 47 -6.89 8.56 -0.58
CA ALA A 47 -5.59 9.07 -1.03
C ALA A 47 -4.72 9.59 0.15
N SER A 48 -5.14 9.34 1.39
CA SER A 48 -4.50 9.86 2.60
C SER A 48 -4.26 8.75 3.63
N GLY A 49 -3.51 9.06 4.67
CA GLY A 49 -3.25 8.11 5.75
C GLY A 49 -2.13 8.56 6.68
N ALA A 50 -1.81 7.72 7.64
CA ALA A 50 -0.66 7.89 8.51
C ALA A 50 -0.09 6.53 8.92
N CYS A 51 1.20 6.51 9.23
CA CYS A 51 1.87 5.36 9.83
C CYS A 51 2.40 5.75 11.21
N VAL A 52 2.25 4.89 12.20
CA VAL A 52 2.75 5.08 13.56
C VAL A 52 3.85 4.07 13.82
N ASP A 53 5.01 4.56 14.23
CA ASP A 53 6.09 3.71 14.74
C ASP A 53 5.62 3.01 16.03
N VAL A 54 5.70 1.68 16.06
CA VAL A 54 5.20 0.88 17.19
C VAL A 54 6.09 1.05 18.42
N GLU A 55 7.40 1.20 18.20
CA GLU A 55 8.38 1.35 19.27
C GLU A 55 8.42 2.80 19.76
N GLY A 56 8.42 3.75 18.83
CA GLY A 56 8.54 5.18 19.14
C GLY A 56 7.22 5.92 19.36
N ARG A 57 6.06 5.29 19.07
CA ARG A 57 4.71 5.89 19.05
C ARG A 57 4.62 7.20 18.26
N LYS A 58 5.53 7.39 17.31
CA LYS A 58 5.60 8.60 16.49
C LYS A 58 4.70 8.44 15.28
N SER A 59 3.80 9.40 15.08
CA SER A 59 2.93 9.44 13.92
C SER A 59 3.63 10.10 12.73
N HIS A 60 3.47 9.51 11.56
CA HIS A 60 4.01 9.91 10.28
C HIS A 60 2.87 10.05 9.27
N PRO A 61 2.34 11.26 9.04
CA PRO A 61 1.37 11.47 7.99
C PRO A 61 1.98 11.11 6.63
N LEU A 62 1.19 10.44 5.79
CA LEU A 62 1.64 10.10 4.44
C LEU A 62 1.84 11.38 3.62
N THR A 63 2.98 11.45 2.92
CA THR A 63 3.24 12.46 1.90
C THR A 63 2.67 12.07 0.55
N SER A 64 2.52 10.77 0.30
CA SER A 64 1.80 10.25 -0.86
C SER A 64 1.19 8.88 -0.57
N LEU A 65 0.08 8.58 -1.22
CA LEU A 65 -0.53 7.26 -1.30
C LEU A 65 -1.18 7.12 -2.68
N SER A 66 -0.82 6.08 -3.41
CA SER A 66 -1.42 5.71 -4.68
C SER A 66 -1.62 4.21 -4.76
N SER A 67 -2.63 3.82 -5.52
CA SER A 67 -2.98 2.41 -5.74
C SER A 67 -3.60 2.23 -7.10
N THR A 68 -3.08 1.28 -7.88
CA THR A 68 -3.55 0.96 -9.23
C THR A 68 -3.50 -0.54 -9.44
N GLY A 69 -4.63 -1.18 -9.75
CA GLY A 69 -4.76 -2.64 -9.73
C GLY A 69 -4.36 -3.26 -8.39
N ASP A 70 -3.48 -4.25 -8.41
CA ASP A 70 -2.90 -4.85 -7.22
C ASP A 70 -1.76 -4.02 -6.62
N GLN A 71 -1.32 -2.95 -7.28
CA GLN A 71 -0.14 -2.18 -6.88
C GLN A 71 -0.52 -1.08 -5.90
N VAL A 72 0.33 -0.90 -4.88
CA VAL A 72 0.20 0.16 -3.88
C VAL A 72 1.56 0.79 -3.62
N ALA A 73 1.59 2.12 -3.57
CA ALA A 73 2.79 2.87 -3.23
C ALA A 73 2.45 4.01 -2.28
N TRP A 74 3.28 4.19 -1.26
CA TRP A 74 3.10 5.29 -0.32
C TRP A 74 4.44 5.80 0.17
N SER A 75 4.44 7.03 0.67
CA SER A 75 5.62 7.61 1.27
C SER A 75 5.28 8.48 2.46
N PHE A 76 6.25 8.66 3.35
CA PHE A 76 6.19 9.68 4.39
C PHE A 76 7.59 10.20 4.70
N LYS A 77 7.66 11.39 5.31
CA LYS A 77 8.91 11.96 5.81
C LYS A 77 9.12 11.58 7.27
N THR A 78 10.33 11.19 7.62
CA THR A 78 10.76 11.02 9.01
C THR A 78 12.07 11.75 9.26
N LYS A 79 12.35 12.06 10.52
CA LYS A 79 13.64 12.59 10.94
C LYS A 79 14.45 11.47 11.55
N VAL A 80 15.63 11.23 11.00
CA VAL A 80 16.65 10.35 11.58
C VAL A 80 17.82 11.23 11.98
N ALA A 81 18.04 11.37 13.28
CA ALA A 81 18.94 12.37 13.84
C ALA A 81 18.62 13.78 13.31
N ILE A 82 19.56 14.43 12.62
CA ILE A 82 19.41 15.79 12.09
C ILE A 82 18.87 15.84 10.65
N MET A 83 18.73 14.70 9.98
CA MET A 83 18.35 14.61 8.57
C MET A 83 16.88 14.24 8.38
N SER A 84 16.20 14.94 7.46
CA SER A 84 14.87 14.54 6.98
C SER A 84 15.03 13.52 5.85
N VAL A 85 14.43 12.35 6.02
CA VAL A 85 14.46 11.24 5.05
C VAL A 85 13.04 10.92 4.61
N THR A 86 12.84 10.77 3.30
CA THR A 86 11.60 10.19 2.77
C THR A 86 11.74 8.67 2.77
N LEU A 87 10.81 7.99 3.43
CA LEU A 87 10.62 6.55 3.28
C LEU A 87 9.57 6.35 2.19
N SER A 88 9.93 5.63 1.14
CA SER A 88 9.04 5.28 0.04
C SER A 88 8.83 3.77 0.00
N PHE A 89 7.59 3.35 -0.16
CA PHE A 89 7.16 1.96 -0.22
C PHE A 89 6.47 1.71 -1.55
N ALA A 90 6.73 0.56 -2.15
CA ALA A 90 6.06 0.08 -3.34
C ALA A 90 5.87 -1.43 -3.23
N GLY A 91 4.63 -1.89 -3.32
CA GLY A 91 4.29 -3.30 -3.17
C GLY A 91 3.03 -3.70 -3.91
N ARG A 92 2.64 -4.95 -3.73
CA ARG A 92 1.40 -5.52 -4.26
C ARG A 92 0.51 -6.02 -3.14
N VAL A 93 -0.77 -5.69 -3.21
CA VAL A 93 -1.84 -6.18 -2.34
C VAL A 93 -2.28 -7.54 -2.85
N ALA A 94 -2.33 -8.52 -1.96
CA ALA A 94 -2.86 -9.85 -2.22
C ALA A 94 -3.67 -10.31 -1.00
N GLY A 95 -4.99 -10.09 -1.06
CA GLY A 95 -5.90 -10.38 0.04
C GLY A 95 -5.59 -9.55 1.29
N ASN A 96 -5.16 -10.21 2.37
CA ASN A 96 -4.83 -9.57 3.65
C ASN A 96 -3.34 -9.21 3.80
N ARG A 97 -2.56 -9.26 2.71
CA ARG A 97 -1.12 -8.98 2.73
C ARG A 97 -0.73 -7.94 1.68
N ILE A 98 0.30 -7.16 2.01
CA ILE A 98 1.03 -6.33 1.04
C ILE A 98 2.49 -6.72 1.12
N THR A 99 3.11 -7.08 0.02
CA THR A 99 4.55 -7.36 -0.02
C THR A 99 5.23 -6.45 -1.01
N GLY A 100 6.45 -6.01 -0.70
CA GLY A 100 7.11 -5.07 -1.58
C GLY A 100 8.49 -4.65 -1.14
N THR A 101 8.95 -3.59 -1.80
CA THR A 101 10.24 -2.96 -1.55
C THR A 101 10.05 -1.59 -0.95
N MET A 102 11.05 -1.15 -0.21
CA MET A 102 11.09 0.20 0.35
C MET A 102 12.44 0.85 0.06
N ARG A 103 12.46 2.19 0.06
CA ARG A 103 13.67 2.99 -0.09
C ARG A 103 13.71 4.08 0.96
N ALA A 104 14.90 4.33 1.50
CA ALA A 104 15.17 5.45 2.40
C ALA A 104 16.63 5.87 2.25
N ALA A 105 16.90 7.17 2.06
CA ALA A 105 18.25 7.73 1.98
C ALA A 105 19.21 6.94 1.04
N GLY A 106 18.74 6.59 -0.16
CA GLY A 106 19.53 5.84 -1.15
C GLY A 106 19.68 4.34 -0.86
N ARG A 107 19.18 3.85 0.27
CA ARG A 107 19.17 2.42 0.62
C ARG A 107 17.85 1.79 0.20
N SER A 108 17.90 0.50 -0.12
CA SER A 108 16.72 -0.31 -0.44
C SER A 108 16.54 -1.43 0.57
N GLY A 109 15.28 -1.85 0.74
CA GLY A 109 14.88 -2.90 1.66
C GLY A 109 13.58 -3.55 1.21
N THR A 110 13.07 -4.46 2.03
CA THR A 110 11.80 -5.16 1.80
C THR A 110 10.85 -4.94 2.95
N PHE A 111 9.56 -5.06 2.68
CA PHE A 111 8.54 -5.06 3.72
C PHE A 111 7.45 -6.09 3.44
N ASN A 112 6.77 -6.48 4.51
CA ASN A 112 5.52 -7.21 4.48
C ASN A 112 4.52 -6.53 5.41
N ALA A 113 3.33 -6.22 4.90
CA ALA A 113 2.22 -5.68 5.66
C ALA A 113 1.10 -6.71 5.78
N VAL A 114 0.47 -6.78 6.96
CA VAL A 114 -0.69 -7.63 7.21
C VAL A 114 -1.85 -6.76 7.66
N ARG A 115 -3.03 -6.98 7.09
CA ARG A 115 -4.25 -6.25 7.46
C ARG A 115 -4.60 -6.50 8.93
N ARG A 116 -5.01 -5.44 9.63
CA ARG A 116 -5.42 -5.45 11.05
C ARG A 116 -6.94 -5.37 11.17
#